data_AF-V5I1E9-F1
#
_entry.id   AF-V5I1E9-F1
#
_cell.length_a   1.000
_cell.length_b   1.000
_cell.length_c   1.000
_cell.angle_alpha   90.00
_cell.angle_beta   90.00
_cell.angle_gamma   90.00
#
_symmetry.space_group_name_H-M   'P 1'
#
loop_
_entity.id
_entity.type
_entity.pdbx_description
1 polymer ?
#
loop_
_entity_poly.entity_id
_entity_poly.type
_entity_poly.pdbx_seq_one_letter_code
_entity_poly.pdbx_strand_id
1 'polypeptide(L)'
;QTRGKCWHEPNQGFGSENLTRWYYDYEENNCYLFFYKGDKGNRNNFLFRGECIDACRYPSTYFEENKKAIQDLIKAYKKRREDERKKKAQNETVVTESISNNETTKQAPSSKLYV
;
A
#
# COMPACT_ATOMS: atom_id res chain seq x y z
N GLN A 1 -8.74 8.29 13.07
CA GLN A 1 -8.59 7.35 11.93
C GLN A 1 -8.32 8.18 10.67
N THR A 2 -7.19 8.01 9.98
CA THR A 2 -6.86 8.86 8.82
C THR A 2 -7.55 8.35 7.55
N ARG A 3 -8.07 9.26 6.70
CA ARG A 3 -8.67 8.94 5.38
C ARG A 3 -7.65 8.41 4.35
N GLY A 4 -6.38 8.27 4.73
CA GLY A 4 -5.29 7.86 3.83
C GLY A 4 -5.47 6.51 3.15
N LYS A 5 -6.34 5.61 3.66
CA LYS A 5 -6.71 4.39 2.92
C LYS A 5 -7.47 4.67 1.63
N CYS A 6 -8.33 5.69 1.63
CA CYS A 6 -9.20 6.06 0.51
C CYS A 6 -8.43 6.74 -0.63
N TRP A 7 -7.18 7.15 -0.38
CA TRP A 7 -6.37 7.89 -1.35
C TRP A 7 -5.34 7.01 -2.08
N HIS A 8 -5.42 5.69 -1.87
CA HIS A 8 -4.62 4.73 -2.64
C HIS A 8 -5.37 4.33 -3.90
N GLU A 9 -4.65 4.16 -5.01
CA GLU A 9 -5.19 3.54 -6.22
C GLU A 9 -5.73 2.15 -5.93
N PRO A 10 -6.75 1.65 -6.66
CA PRO A 10 -7.18 0.26 -6.53
C PRO A 10 -5.99 -0.68 -6.79
N ASN A 11 -5.77 -1.62 -5.88
CA ASN A 11 -4.69 -2.60 -6.02
C ASN A 11 -5.30 -3.99 -6.15
N GLN A 12 -5.17 -4.55 -7.36
CA GLN A 12 -5.68 -5.89 -7.68
C GLN A 12 -5.00 -6.98 -6.85
N GLY A 13 -3.82 -6.72 -6.30
CA GLY A 13 -3.06 -7.69 -5.55
C GLY A 13 -2.60 -8.87 -6.42
N PHE A 14 -2.43 -10.02 -5.78
CA PHE A 14 -2.03 -11.27 -6.42
C PHE A 14 -2.96 -12.41 -6.00
N GLY A 15 -2.83 -13.56 -6.67
CA GLY A 15 -3.71 -14.73 -6.49
C GLY A 15 -4.43 -15.12 -7.78
N SER A 16 -5.30 -16.12 -7.67
CA SER A 16 -6.07 -16.72 -8.78
C SER A 16 -7.56 -16.39 -8.75
N GLU A 17 -8.02 -15.67 -7.73
CA GLU A 17 -9.43 -15.29 -7.61
C GLU A 17 -9.78 -14.16 -8.59
N ASN A 18 -11.07 -14.02 -8.90
CA ASN A 18 -11.59 -12.88 -9.65
C ASN A 18 -12.75 -12.24 -8.89
N LEU A 19 -12.42 -11.49 -7.84
CA LEU A 19 -13.41 -10.91 -6.93
C LEU A 19 -13.73 -9.49 -7.36
N THR A 20 -15.01 -9.19 -7.59
CA THR A 20 -15.49 -7.82 -7.78
C THR A 20 -15.52 -7.10 -6.44
N ARG A 21 -14.84 -5.95 -6.34
CA ARG A 21 -14.75 -5.12 -5.14
C ARG A 21 -15.00 -3.65 -5.47
N TRP A 22 -15.35 -2.86 -4.47
CA TRP A 22 -15.49 -1.42 -4.58
C TRP A 22 -14.20 -0.72 -4.14
N TYR A 23 -13.78 0.30 -4.86
CA TYR A 23 -12.76 1.24 -4.44
C TYR A 23 -13.31 2.67 -4.54
N TYR A 24 -12.76 3.57 -3.73
CA TYR A 24 -13.07 4.97 -3.79
C TYR A 24 -12.13 5.70 -4.76
N ASP A 25 -12.71 6.41 -5.71
CA ASP A 25 -12.01 7.37 -6.56
C ASP A 25 -12.10 8.76 -5.91
N TYR A 26 -10.94 9.29 -5.54
CA TYR A 26 -10.85 10.56 -4.85
C TYR A 26 -10.93 11.78 -5.78
N GLU A 27 -10.78 11.60 -7.09
CA GLU A 27 -10.89 12.68 -8.09
C GLU A 27 -12.36 12.95 -8.42
N GLU A 28 -13.16 11.89 -8.42
CA GLU A 28 -14.59 11.92 -8.72
C GLU A 28 -15.49 11.90 -7.48
N ASN A 29 -14.91 11.73 -6.28
CA ASN A 29 -15.66 11.59 -5.02
C ASN A 29 -16.75 10.51 -5.07
N ASN A 30 -16.42 9.36 -5.67
CA ASN A 30 -17.37 8.28 -5.89
C ASN A 30 -16.70 6.92 -5.73
N CYS A 31 -17.51 5.86 -5.64
CA CYS A 31 -17.04 4.49 -5.53
C CYS A 31 -17.32 3.71 -6.81
N TYR A 32 -16.29 3.04 -7.34
CA TYR A 32 -16.33 2.25 -8.56
C TYR A 32 -15.90 0.82 -8.31
N LEU A 33 -16.23 -0.06 -9.26
CA LEU A 33 -15.85 -1.46 -9.22
C LEU A 33 -14.44 -1.68 -9.76
N PHE A 34 -13.72 -2.62 -9.17
CA PHE A 34 -12.48 -3.15 -9.71
C PHE A 34 -12.34 -4.65 -9.40
N PHE A 35 -11.44 -5.33 -10.11
CA PHE A 35 -11.12 -6.74 -9.87
C PHE A 35 -10.00 -6.90 -8.85
N TYR A 36 -10.21 -7.78 -7.88
CA TYR A 36 -9.28 -8.12 -6.83
C TYR A 36 -8.95 -9.63 -6.88
N LYS A 37 -7.65 -9.95 -6.85
CA LYS A 37 -7.13 -11.32 -7.01
C LYS A 37 -7.12 -12.17 -5.74
N GLY A 38 -7.53 -11.60 -4.61
CA GLY A 38 -7.71 -12.32 -3.35
C GLY A 38 -6.61 -12.11 -2.31
N ASP A 39 -5.40 -11.67 -2.68
CA ASP A 39 -4.29 -11.46 -1.73
C ASP A 39 -3.48 -10.18 -2.00
N LYS A 40 -2.81 -9.63 -0.97
CA LYS A 40 -1.85 -8.50 -0.99
C LYS A 40 -2.32 -7.20 -1.66
N GLY A 41 -3.62 -6.95 -1.73
CA GLY A 41 -4.19 -5.67 -2.13
C GLY A 41 -3.94 -4.55 -1.10
N ASN A 42 -4.66 -3.45 -1.23
CA ASN A 42 -4.66 -2.37 -0.23
C ASN A 42 -6.04 -2.19 0.40
N ARG A 43 -6.15 -1.23 1.32
CA ARG A 43 -7.38 -0.96 2.09
C ARG A 43 -8.41 -0.10 1.35
N ASN A 44 -8.13 0.37 0.14
CA ASN A 44 -9.14 0.95 -0.76
C ASN A 44 -9.85 -0.18 -1.52
N ASN A 45 -10.47 -1.08 -0.76
CA ASN A 45 -11.05 -2.32 -1.23
C ASN A 45 -12.19 -2.67 -0.27
N PHE A 46 -13.42 -2.58 -0.75
CA PHE A 46 -14.64 -2.75 0.02
C PHE A 46 -15.51 -3.81 -0.63
N LEU A 47 -16.28 -4.54 0.19
CA LEU A 47 -17.16 -5.58 -0.32
C LEU A 47 -18.44 -4.96 -0.90
N PHE A 48 -18.96 -3.93 -0.22
CA PHE A 48 -20.18 -3.24 -0.63
C PHE A 48 -19.94 -1.76 -0.95
N ARG A 49 -20.76 -1.22 -1.87
CA ARG A 49 -20.70 0.21 -2.23
C ARG A 49 -20.93 1.11 -1.02
N GLY A 50 -21.88 0.76 -0.14
CA GLY A 50 -22.20 1.52 1.07
C GLY A 50 -20.98 1.70 1.98
N GLU A 51 -20.23 0.63 2.22
CA GLU A 51 -19.01 0.67 3.04
C GLU A 51 -17.95 1.62 2.47
N CYS A 52 -17.78 1.61 1.15
CA CYS A 52 -16.86 2.52 0.46
C CYS A 52 -17.30 3.98 0.64
N ILE A 53 -18.59 4.25 0.43
CA ILE A 53 -19.17 5.59 0.54
C ILE A 53 -19.04 6.12 1.96
N ASP A 54 -19.43 5.34 2.95
CA ASP A 54 -19.40 5.71 4.36
C ASP A 54 -17.96 5.94 4.85
N ALA A 55 -17.01 5.14 4.36
CA ALA A 55 -15.61 5.29 4.72
C ALA A 55 -14.92 6.49 4.05
N CYS A 56 -15.28 6.80 2.80
CA CYS A 56 -14.40 7.58 1.93
C CYS A 56 -15.04 8.76 1.20
N ARG A 57 -16.37 8.84 1.07
CA ARG A 57 -17.02 9.95 0.35
C ARG A 57 -17.06 11.20 1.22
N TYR A 58 -16.93 12.36 0.60
CA TYR A 58 -17.24 13.65 1.19
C TYR A 58 -18.69 14.06 0.83
N PRO A 59 -19.39 14.83 1.66
CA PRO A 59 -20.63 15.48 1.24
C PRO A 59 -20.42 16.24 -0.09
N SER A 60 -21.33 16.12 -1.05
CA SER A 60 -21.09 16.61 -2.41
C SER A 60 -20.81 18.11 -2.46
N THR A 61 -21.55 18.93 -1.70
CA THR A 61 -21.33 20.38 -1.62
C THR A 61 -19.93 20.71 -1.09
N TYR A 62 -19.54 20.06 0.01
CA TYR A 62 -18.20 20.21 0.58
C TYR A 62 -17.10 19.82 -0.41
N PHE A 63 -17.30 18.71 -1.14
CA PHE A 63 -16.33 18.24 -2.11
C PHE A 63 -16.12 19.26 -3.24
N GLU A 64 -17.20 19.78 -3.82
CA GLU A 64 -17.09 20.75 -4.93
C GLU A 64 -16.43 22.05 -4.48
N GLU A 65 -16.85 22.59 -3.33
CA GLU A 65 -16.28 23.82 -2.78
C GLU A 65 -14.79 23.69 -2.44
N ASN A 66 -14.35 22.49 -2.02
CA ASN A 66 -13.01 22.25 -1.48
C ASN A 66 -12.15 21.36 -2.39
N LYS A 67 -12.58 21.10 -3.63
CA LYS A 67 -11.98 20.10 -4.52
C LYS A 67 -10.46 20.26 -4.64
N LYS A 68 -10.00 21.49 -4.89
CA LYS A 68 -8.57 21.81 -5.00
C LYS A 68 -7.80 21.53 -3.71
N ALA A 69 -8.31 21.98 -2.57
CA ALA A 69 -7.67 21.77 -1.27
C ALA A 69 -7.60 20.27 -0.92
N ILE A 70 -8.66 19.51 -1.19
CA ILE A 70 -8.70 18.06 -1.00
C ILE A 70 -7.65 17.38 -1.89
N GLN A 71 -7.56 17.77 -3.17
CA GLN A 71 -6.55 17.23 -4.08
C GLN A 71 -5.12 17.55 -3.63
N ASP A 72 -4.85 18.76 -3.16
CA ASP A 72 -3.53 19.15 -2.68
C ASP A 72 -3.14 18.39 -1.40
N LEU A 73 -4.09 18.15 -0.50
CA LEU A 73 -3.88 17.28 0.67
C LEU A 73 -3.54 15.84 0.26
N ILE A 74 -4.22 15.30 -0.75
CA ILE A 74 -3.98 13.95 -1.26
C ILE A 74 -2.59 13.86 -1.90
N LYS A 75 -2.21 14.85 -2.71
CA LYS A 75 -0.86 14.93 -3.30
C LYS A 75 0.22 14.97 -2.23
N ALA A 76 0.04 15.80 -1.20
CA ALA A 76 0.97 15.88 -0.08
C ALA A 76 1.06 14.54 0.70
N TYR A 77 -0.06 13.85 0.90
CA TYR A 77 -0.07 12.50 1.48
C TYR A 77 0.72 11.49 0.63
N LYS A 78 0.46 11.43 -0.68
CA LYS A 78 1.13 10.51 -1.61
C LYS A 78 2.64 10.76 -1.63
N LYS A 79 3.06 12.02 -1.69
CA LYS A 79 4.48 12.42 -1.65
C LYS A 79 5.18 11.94 -0.38
N ARG A 80 4.60 12.21 0.80
CA ARG A 80 5.18 11.77 2.09
C ARG A 80 5.36 10.25 2.15
N ARG A 81 4.37 9.49 1.68
CA ARG A 81 4.43 8.01 1.65
C ARG A 81 5.51 7.48 0.72
N GLU A 82 5.74 8.16 -0.41
CA GLU A 82 6.81 7.82 -1.33
C GLU A 82 8.19 8.12 -0.72
N ASP A 83 8.35 9.28 -0.08
CA ASP A 83 9.59 9.66 0.61
C ASP A 83 9.90 8.69 1.76
N GLU A 84 8.89 8.25 2.52
CA GLU A 84 9.03 7.21 3.55
C GLU A 84 9.49 5.87 2.96
N ARG A 85 8.93 5.45 1.81
CA ARG A 85 9.35 4.21 1.13
C ARG A 85 10.79 4.29 0.64
N LYS A 86 11.21 5.43 0.07
CA LYS A 86 12.59 5.66 -0.39
C LYS A 86 13.58 5.61 0.77
N LYS A 87 13.25 6.26 1.89
CA LYS A 87 14.06 6.20 3.12
C LYS A 87 14.16 4.77 3.68
N LYS A 88 13.06 4.02 3.67
CA LYS A 88 13.06 2.62 4.12
C LYS A 88 13.93 1.74 3.23
N ALA A 89 13.79 1.85 1.91
CA ALA A 89 14.62 1.10 0.96
C ALA A 89 16.10 1.44 1.12
N GLN A 90 16.45 2.72 1.29
CA GLN A 90 17.83 3.15 1.53
C GLN A 90 18.40 2.61 2.84
N ASN A 91 17.60 2.61 3.92
CA ASN A 91 18.01 2.01 5.19
C ASN A 91 18.21 0.49 5.09
N GLU A 92 17.36 -0.22 4.32
CA GLU A 92 17.52 -1.66 4.08
C GLU A 92 18.79 -1.97 3.28
N THR A 93 19.13 -1.17 2.25
CA THR A 93 20.39 -1.30 1.50
C THR A 93 21.62 -1.12 2.40
N VAL A 94 21.63 -0.08 3.23
CA VAL A 94 22.74 0.19 4.18
C VAL A 94 22.89 -0.94 5.19
N VAL A 95 21.78 -1.50 5.69
CA VAL A 95 21.82 -2.66 6.59
C VAL A 95 22.43 -3.88 5.89
N THR A 96 22.03 -4.18 4.65
CA THR A 96 22.59 -5.32 3.90
C THR A 96 24.08 -5.18 3.61
N GLU A 97 24.58 -3.97 3.35
CA GLU A 97 26.01 -3.69 3.14
C GLU A 97 26.83 -3.75 4.45
N SER A 98 26.21 -3.45 5.59
CA SER A 98 26.88 -3.53 6.90
C SER A 98 27.00 -4.97 7.44
N ILE A 99 26.13 -5.90 6.99
CA ILE A 99 26.17 -7.32 7.40
C ILE A 99 27.29 -8.10 6.68
N SER A 100 27.65 -7.74 5.44
CA SER A 100 28.73 -8.42 4.71
C SER A 100 30.13 -8.20 5.28
N ASN A 101 30.31 -7.28 6.24
CA ASN A 101 31.61 -6.99 6.85
C ASN A 101 31.88 -7.75 8.16
N ASN A 102 30.97 -8.63 8.59
CA ASN A 102 31.08 -9.35 9.87
C ASN A 102 31.09 -10.89 9.76
N GLU A 103 31.57 -11.45 8.65
CA GLU A 103 31.88 -12.89 8.60
C GLU A 103 33.34 -13.14 8.20
N THR A 104 34.25 -13.12 9.18
CA THR A 104 35.44 -13.99 9.14
C THR A 104 35.94 -14.32 10.55
N THR A 105 35.70 -15.55 11.04
CA THR A 105 36.75 -16.44 11.61
C THR A 105 36.20 -17.81 12.06
N LYS A 106 36.54 -18.84 11.24
CA LYS A 106 36.99 -20.23 11.54
C LYS A 106 36.30 -21.06 12.65
N GLN A 107 35.85 -22.28 12.32
CA GLN A 107 36.64 -23.54 12.46
C GLN A 107 35.84 -24.75 11.94
N ALA A 108 36.41 -25.55 11.04
CA ALA A 108 36.01 -26.95 10.84
C ALA A 108 36.80 -27.84 11.80
N PRO A 109 36.28 -28.99 12.24
CA PRO A 109 36.81 -30.21 11.64
C PRO A 109 35.83 -31.39 11.48
N SER A 110 36.16 -32.20 10.48
CA SER A 110 36.16 -33.67 10.48
C SER A 110 34.85 -34.46 10.38
N SER A 111 34.69 -35.04 9.18
CA SER A 111 34.30 -36.42 8.85
C SER A 111 33.31 -37.20 9.75
N LYS A 112 32.24 -37.70 9.12
CA LYS A 112 32.08 -39.15 8.87
C LYS A 112 31.00 -39.43 7.83
N LEU A 113 31.42 -40.21 6.84
CA LEU A 113 30.62 -40.93 5.87
C LEU A 113 29.95 -42.11 6.59
N TYR A 114 28.64 -42.29 6.49
CA TYR A 114 28.01 -43.62 6.57
C TYR A 114 26.73 -43.61 5.72
N VAL A 115 26.81 -44.44 4.67
CA VAL A 115 25.77 -45.20 3.93
C VAL A 115 24.35 -44.65 3.92
#